data_AF-A0A1H6BUP4-F1
#
_entry.id   AF-A0A1H6BUP4-F1
#
_cell.length_a   1.000
_cell.length_b   1.000
_cell.length_c   1.000
_cell.angle_alpha   90.00
_cell.angle_beta   90.00
_cell.angle_gamma   90.00
#
_symmetry.space_group_name_H-M   'P 1'
#
loop_
_entity.id
_entity.type
_entity.pdbx_description
1 polymer ?
#
loop_
_entity_poly.entity_id
_entity_poly.type
_entity_poly.pdbx_seq_one_letter_code
_entity_poly.pdbx_strand_id
1 'polypeptide(L)'
;MKGKVKFLIGCLVVLAAVAVASPGMALNIVVFLLSFAAAGGAALFVHELGHVLGAFITGRKVIKFSLGPVTLSVPQKKLIFSWKNFYYVGNVLVDVADFRDEASYERNNKKQSVIFILGPVMSLVTGILALTLLKSSFDYLVVTLFGILSLAMGLGTLIFSDGRLAKTISDPYESLYYYWNILFTIPNVKEESLKFLLLKSETYLFDKYIGNKKGITEKFTDLFVLYYAKYFSQVIGRDRINAIDFMPFLMDALSSETGNRHNKMIISHILCEEAMGWSMAGRQEEAESLYAFVQEHGVTEPITRLKVESVLKRSVELGREYAAQRRALVQNNVFDYYEEKWLKERGLPGFK
;
A
#
# COMPACT_ATOMS: atom_id res chain seq x y z
N MET A 1 0.38 19.91 -14.61
CA MET A 1 1.57 20.03 -15.50
C MET A 1 2.02 21.47 -15.75
N LYS A 2 1.13 22.41 -16.13
CA LYS A 2 1.50 23.79 -16.50
C LYS A 2 2.29 24.59 -15.44
N GLY A 3 2.01 24.41 -14.14
CA GLY A 3 2.77 25.10 -13.07
C GLY A 3 4.19 24.58 -12.87
N LYS A 4 4.42 23.28 -13.10
CA LYS A 4 5.73 22.63 -12.88
C LYS A 4 6.74 22.99 -13.97
N VAL A 5 6.26 23.10 -15.21
CA VAL A 5 7.07 23.54 -16.36
C VAL A 5 7.53 24.98 -16.18
N LYS A 6 6.66 25.87 -15.67
CA LYS A 6 7.02 27.26 -15.37
C LYS A 6 8.08 27.38 -14.27
N PHE A 7 8.02 26.55 -13.23
CA PHE A 7 9.02 26.51 -12.16
C PHE A 7 10.39 26.05 -12.68
N LEU A 8 10.44 24.95 -13.45
CA LEU A 8 11.67 24.45 -14.08
C LEU A 8 12.29 25.48 -15.04
N ILE A 9 11.48 26.14 -15.86
CA ILE A 9 11.94 27.22 -16.74
C ILE A 9 12.48 28.39 -15.91
N GLY A 10 11.80 28.77 -14.82
CA GLY A 10 12.28 29.82 -13.90
C GLY A 10 13.64 29.49 -13.29
N CYS A 11 13.83 28.26 -12.80
CA CYS A 11 15.12 27.80 -12.28
C CYS A 11 16.21 27.80 -13.35
N LEU A 12 15.89 27.38 -14.58
CA LEU A 12 16.83 27.40 -15.70
C LEU A 12 17.24 28.82 -16.12
N VAL A 13 16.30 29.77 -16.11
CA VAL A 13 16.58 31.18 -16.41
C VAL A 13 17.47 31.80 -15.33
N VAL A 14 17.23 31.51 -14.05
CA VAL A 14 18.08 31.97 -12.95
C VAL A 14 19.48 31.34 -13.02
N LEU A 15 19.58 30.04 -13.29
CA LEU A 15 20.86 29.36 -13.49
C LEU A 15 21.63 29.92 -14.68
N ALA A 16 20.96 30.21 -15.79
CA ALA A 16 21.55 30.84 -16.97
C ALA A 16 22.03 32.27 -16.67
N ALA A 17 21.23 33.07 -15.94
CA ALA A 17 21.62 34.41 -15.53
C ALA A 17 22.85 34.41 -14.61
N VAL A 18 22.91 33.47 -13.65
CA VAL A 18 24.08 33.29 -12.77
C VAL A 18 25.29 32.79 -13.56
N ALA A 19 25.10 31.92 -14.55
CA ALA A 19 26.18 31.42 -15.42
C ALA A 19 26.80 32.52 -16.28
N VAL A 20 26.01 33.48 -16.74
CA VAL A 20 26.50 34.65 -17.49
C VAL A 20 27.18 35.66 -16.55
N ALA A 21 26.62 35.90 -15.36
CA ALA A 21 27.15 36.88 -14.41
C ALA A 21 28.40 36.41 -13.64
N SER A 22 28.49 35.12 -13.34
CA SER A 22 29.64 34.51 -12.64
C SER A 22 29.77 33.03 -13.03
N PRO A 23 30.50 32.73 -14.12
CA PRO A 23 30.66 31.36 -14.62
C PRO A 23 31.19 30.38 -13.57
N GLY A 24 32.11 30.84 -12.70
CA GLY A 24 32.64 30.04 -11.59
C GLY A 24 31.59 29.71 -10.53
N MET A 25 30.68 30.63 -10.23
CA MET A 25 29.59 30.39 -9.28
C MET A 25 28.56 29.42 -9.85
N ALA A 26 28.22 29.52 -11.14
CA ALA A 26 27.31 28.58 -11.78
C ALA A 26 27.87 27.16 -11.84
N LEU A 27 29.16 27.00 -12.16
CA LEU A 27 29.80 25.69 -12.12
C LEU A 27 29.75 25.08 -10.71
N ASN A 28 30.05 25.87 -9.67
CA ASN A 28 29.96 25.42 -8.28
C ASN A 28 28.54 25.00 -7.87
N ILE A 29 27.52 25.74 -8.32
CA ILE A 29 26.12 25.38 -8.09
C ILE A 29 25.78 24.06 -8.78
N VAL A 30 26.19 23.88 -10.03
CA VAL A 30 25.96 22.63 -10.78
C VAL A 30 26.65 21.45 -10.10
N VAL A 31 27.92 21.60 -9.73
CA VAL A 31 28.68 20.58 -8.99
C VAL A 31 28.00 20.25 -7.68
N PHE A 32 27.57 21.25 -6.90
CA PHE A 32 26.83 21.02 -5.65
C PHE A 32 25.53 20.25 -5.87
N LEU A 33 24.72 20.64 -6.86
CA LEU A 33 23.45 19.95 -7.17
C LEU A 33 23.66 18.51 -7.61
N LEU A 34 24.67 18.25 -8.44
CA LEU A 34 25.03 16.90 -8.86
C LEU A 34 25.53 16.05 -7.67
N SER A 35 26.40 16.62 -6.83
CA SER A 35 26.88 15.97 -5.61
C SER A 35 25.76 15.68 -4.63
N PHE A 36 24.80 16.60 -4.47
CA PHE A 36 23.63 16.41 -3.63
C PHE A 36 22.72 15.30 -4.17
N ALA A 37 22.47 15.27 -5.47
CA ALA A 37 21.67 14.23 -6.11
C ALA A 37 22.33 12.84 -6.00
N ALA A 38 23.64 12.76 -6.25
CA ALA A 38 24.41 11.52 -6.11
C ALA A 38 24.42 11.02 -4.66
N ALA A 39 24.72 11.90 -3.71
CA ALA A 39 24.71 11.59 -2.28
C ALA A 39 23.33 11.16 -1.78
N GLY A 40 22.27 11.86 -2.19
CA GLY A 40 20.88 11.53 -1.84
C GLY A 40 20.44 10.19 -2.40
N GLY A 41 20.76 9.91 -3.68
CA GLY A 41 20.50 8.61 -4.30
C GLY A 41 21.25 7.47 -3.61
N ALA A 42 22.50 7.68 -3.22
CA ALA A 42 23.28 6.70 -2.48
C ALA A 42 22.73 6.47 -1.06
N ALA A 43 22.38 7.54 -0.33
CA ALA A 43 21.80 7.45 1.01
C ALA A 43 20.49 6.65 1.01
N LEU A 44 19.64 6.94 0.03
CA LEU A 44 18.40 6.21 -0.21
C LEU A 44 18.64 4.75 -0.56
N PHE A 45 19.58 4.46 -1.44
CA PHE A 45 19.92 3.08 -1.80
C PHE A 45 20.38 2.29 -0.57
N VAL A 46 21.24 2.87 0.26
CA VAL A 46 21.71 2.25 1.51
C VAL A 46 20.57 2.03 2.50
N HIS A 47 19.61 2.96 2.59
CA HIS A 47 18.41 2.81 3.41
C HIS A 47 17.59 1.59 2.99
N GLU A 48 17.23 1.50 1.70
CA GLU A 48 16.44 0.38 1.18
C GLU A 48 17.21 -0.95 1.30
N LEU A 49 18.54 -0.94 1.14
CA LEU A 49 19.39 -2.10 1.42
C LEU A 49 19.30 -2.55 2.88
N GLY A 50 19.06 -1.66 3.83
CA GLY A 50 18.82 -2.03 5.22
C GLY A 50 17.55 -2.86 5.39
N HIS A 51 16.46 -2.53 4.70
CA HIS A 51 15.27 -3.38 4.68
C HIS A 51 15.54 -4.74 4.03
N VAL A 52 16.33 -4.77 2.94
CA VAL A 52 16.78 -6.04 2.31
C VAL A 52 17.60 -6.88 3.29
N LEU A 53 18.54 -6.27 4.02
CA LEU A 53 19.33 -6.95 5.04
C LEU A 53 18.42 -7.49 6.16
N GLY A 54 17.42 -6.72 6.56
CA GLY A 54 16.42 -7.17 7.53
C GLY A 54 15.60 -8.34 7.04
N ALA A 55 15.23 -8.36 5.76
CA ALA A 55 14.59 -9.52 5.14
C ALA A 55 15.52 -10.74 5.23
N PHE A 56 16.80 -10.59 4.88
CA PHE A 56 17.78 -11.68 4.95
C PHE A 56 17.95 -12.23 6.37
N ILE A 57 18.21 -11.37 7.36
CA ILE A 57 18.41 -11.76 8.77
C ILE A 57 17.18 -12.47 9.35
N THR A 58 15.98 -12.05 8.95
CA THR A 58 14.72 -12.66 9.41
C THR A 58 14.30 -13.89 8.60
N GLY A 59 15.06 -14.26 7.57
CA GLY A 59 14.78 -15.40 6.68
C GLY A 59 13.59 -15.16 5.74
N ARG A 60 13.41 -13.92 5.28
CA ARG A 60 12.37 -13.50 4.33
C ARG A 60 12.92 -13.24 2.94
N LYS A 61 12.07 -13.42 1.94
CA LYS A 61 12.40 -13.17 0.54
C LYS A 61 11.95 -11.77 0.14
N VAL A 62 12.81 -11.02 -0.53
CA VAL A 62 12.41 -9.75 -1.15
C VAL A 62 11.63 -10.05 -2.43
N ILE A 63 10.43 -9.46 -2.54
CA ILE A 63 9.54 -9.60 -3.69
C ILE A 63 9.76 -8.45 -4.67
N LYS A 64 9.88 -7.23 -4.15
CA LYS A 64 10.01 -6.01 -4.96
C LYS A 64 11.02 -5.09 -4.32
N PHE A 65 11.86 -4.50 -5.16
CA PHE A 65 12.78 -3.44 -4.77
C PHE A 65 12.58 -2.26 -5.71
N SER A 66 12.19 -1.11 -5.18
CA SER A 66 11.92 0.10 -5.94
C SER A 66 12.84 1.22 -5.47
N LEU A 67 13.49 1.90 -6.42
CA LEU A 67 14.33 3.07 -6.19
C LEU A 67 13.94 4.13 -7.23
N GLY A 68 13.17 5.13 -6.83
CA GLY A 68 12.67 6.12 -7.78
C GLY A 68 11.81 5.50 -8.90
N PRO A 69 12.08 5.85 -10.17
CA PRO A 69 11.33 5.31 -11.31
C PRO A 69 11.67 3.84 -11.63
N VAL A 70 12.72 3.28 -11.02
CA VAL A 70 13.20 1.93 -11.29
C VAL A 70 12.61 0.96 -10.27
N THR A 71 12.03 -0.13 -10.75
CA THR A 71 11.46 -1.19 -9.91
C THR A 71 11.93 -2.54 -10.40
N LEU A 72 12.60 -3.30 -9.53
CA LEU A 72 12.96 -4.69 -9.74
C LEU A 72 11.91 -5.59 -9.07
N SER A 73 11.19 -6.36 -9.89
CA SER A 73 10.34 -7.46 -9.44
C SER A 73 11.17 -8.74 -9.41
N VAL A 74 11.48 -9.24 -8.21
CA VAL A 74 12.38 -10.39 -8.01
C VAL A 74 11.76 -11.70 -8.50
N PRO A 75 10.49 -12.06 -8.17
CA PRO A 75 9.89 -13.30 -8.63
C PRO A 75 9.75 -13.38 -10.15
N GLN A 76 9.48 -12.24 -10.79
CA GLN A 76 9.31 -12.17 -12.25
C GLN A 76 10.62 -11.93 -12.99
N LYS A 77 11.72 -11.64 -12.27
CA LYS A 77 13.01 -11.20 -12.84
C LYS A 77 12.84 -10.04 -13.84
N LYS A 78 11.93 -9.12 -13.55
CA LYS A 78 11.57 -8.00 -14.44
C LYS A 78 12.02 -6.67 -13.84
N LEU A 79 12.70 -5.86 -14.66
CA LEU A 79 12.97 -4.46 -14.38
C LEU A 79 11.89 -3.61 -15.06
N ILE A 80 11.18 -2.81 -14.27
CA ILE A 80 10.12 -1.93 -14.74
C ILE A 80 10.58 -0.49 -14.50
N PHE A 81 10.56 0.31 -15.56
CA PHE A 81 10.81 1.74 -15.49
C PHE A 81 9.48 2.51 -15.61
N SER A 82 9.17 3.37 -14.65
CA SER A 82 7.94 4.16 -14.65
C SER A 82 8.19 5.61 -14.25
N TRP A 83 8.03 6.52 -15.20
CA TRP A 83 8.08 7.97 -14.96
C TRP A 83 6.99 8.46 -14.00
N LYS A 84 5.89 7.70 -13.83
CA LYS A 84 4.85 8.01 -12.84
C LYS A 84 5.38 7.93 -11.41
N ASN A 85 6.46 7.17 -11.18
CA ASN A 85 7.08 6.94 -9.87
C ASN A 85 8.33 7.81 -9.64
N PHE A 86 8.57 8.84 -10.47
CA PHE A 86 9.79 9.67 -10.36
C PHE A 86 9.98 10.34 -8.99
N TYR A 87 8.87 10.66 -8.29
CA TYR A 87 8.88 11.26 -6.95
C TYR A 87 8.78 10.22 -5.82
N TYR A 88 8.75 8.94 -6.16
CA TYR A 88 8.65 7.87 -5.17
C TYR A 88 10.04 7.60 -4.60
N VAL A 89 10.20 7.75 -3.29
CA VAL A 89 11.53 7.80 -2.65
C VAL A 89 12.17 6.40 -2.68
N GLY A 90 11.48 5.34 -2.30
CA GLY A 90 11.97 3.96 -2.38
C GLY A 90 10.98 3.02 -1.72
N ASN A 91 11.06 1.70 -1.99
CA ASN A 91 10.25 0.70 -1.30
C ASN A 91 10.79 -0.71 -1.50
N VAL A 92 10.90 -1.46 -0.41
CA VAL A 92 11.12 -2.91 -0.42
C VAL A 92 9.85 -3.64 0.02
N LEU A 93 9.25 -4.41 -0.90
CA LEU A 93 8.21 -5.37 -0.56
C LEU A 93 8.86 -6.71 -0.22
N VAL A 94 8.56 -7.22 0.97
CA VAL A 94 9.10 -8.48 1.50
C VAL A 94 7.97 -9.50 1.64
N ASP A 95 8.25 -10.76 1.31
CA ASP A 95 7.33 -11.88 1.52
C ASP A 95 7.11 -12.13 3.00
N VAL A 96 5.93 -12.63 3.33
CA VAL A 96 5.52 -12.98 4.70
C VAL A 96 5.44 -14.50 4.80
N ALA A 97 5.89 -15.13 5.90
CA ALA A 97 5.68 -16.58 6.00
C ALA A 97 4.21 -16.90 6.18
N ASP A 98 3.86 -18.15 5.89
CA ASP A 98 2.57 -18.65 6.30
C ASP A 98 2.44 -18.57 7.83
N PHE A 99 1.26 -18.18 8.30
CA PHE A 99 0.88 -18.21 9.69
C PHE A 99 -0.51 -18.85 9.77
N ARG A 100 -0.69 -19.72 10.77
CA ARG A 100 -1.93 -20.51 10.93
C ARG A 100 -2.48 -20.43 12.35
N ASP A 101 -1.71 -19.79 13.24
CA ASP A 101 -1.98 -19.70 14.67
C ASP A 101 -1.40 -18.39 15.21
N GLU A 102 -1.76 -18.06 16.46
CA GLU A 102 -1.37 -16.82 17.12
C GLU A 102 0.16 -16.70 17.25
N ALA A 103 0.85 -17.79 17.59
CA ALA A 103 2.29 -17.79 17.81
C ALA A 103 3.06 -17.54 16.50
N SER A 104 2.63 -18.13 15.39
CA SER A 104 3.21 -17.91 14.06
C SER A 104 2.91 -16.51 13.55
N TYR A 105 1.73 -15.96 13.86
CA TYR A 105 1.38 -14.58 13.56
C TYR A 105 2.28 -13.58 14.31
N GLU A 106 2.38 -13.69 15.63
CA GLU A 106 3.26 -12.82 16.43
C GLU A 106 4.74 -12.91 16.01
N ARG A 107 5.21 -14.10 15.64
CA ARG A 107 6.56 -14.27 15.06
C ARG A 107 6.71 -13.53 13.74
N ASN A 108 5.68 -13.50 12.90
CA ASN A 108 5.67 -12.71 11.67
C ASN A 108 5.72 -11.22 11.99
N ASN A 109 4.93 -10.74 12.97
CA ASN A 109 4.91 -9.35 13.40
C ASN A 109 6.30 -8.88 13.83
N LYS A 110 6.94 -9.62 14.75
CA LYS A 110 8.29 -9.31 15.26
C LYS A 110 9.33 -9.24 14.13
N LYS A 111 9.31 -10.22 13.22
CA LYS A 111 10.23 -10.22 12.06
C LYS A 111 10.00 -9.03 11.15
N GLN A 112 8.74 -8.66 10.92
CA GLN A 112 8.42 -7.52 10.07
C GLN A 112 8.78 -6.18 10.73
N SER A 113 8.64 -6.04 12.05
CA SER A 113 9.15 -4.90 12.80
C SER A 113 10.65 -4.73 12.63
N VAL A 114 11.42 -5.84 12.68
CA VAL A 114 12.87 -5.82 12.45
C VAL A 114 13.20 -5.35 11.03
N ILE A 115 12.47 -5.82 10.02
CA ILE A 115 12.66 -5.39 8.62
C ILE A 115 12.46 -3.87 8.50
N PHE A 116 11.40 -3.32 9.10
CA PHE A 116 11.14 -1.88 9.07
C PHE A 116 12.23 -1.08 9.78
N ILE A 117 12.73 -1.54 10.92
CA ILE A 117 13.76 -0.79 11.69
C ILE A 117 15.12 -0.78 10.99
N LEU A 118 15.45 -1.82 10.21
CA LEU A 118 16.81 -1.95 9.67
C LEU A 118 17.16 -0.96 8.55
N GLY A 119 16.18 -0.42 7.81
CA GLY A 119 16.44 0.69 6.87
C GLY A 119 16.98 1.92 7.60
N PRO A 120 16.23 2.50 8.56
CA PRO A 120 16.69 3.60 9.38
C PRO A 120 18.01 3.33 10.11
N VAL A 121 18.18 2.15 10.71
CA VAL A 121 19.42 1.78 11.41
C VAL A 121 20.62 1.80 10.48
N MET A 122 20.49 1.22 9.28
CA MET A 122 21.57 1.24 8.29
C MET A 122 21.93 2.67 7.88
N SER A 123 20.93 3.53 7.60
CA SER A 123 21.17 4.93 7.25
C SER A 123 21.90 5.69 8.37
N LEU A 124 21.53 5.47 9.63
CA LEU A 124 22.18 6.09 10.78
C LEU A 124 23.64 5.64 10.90
N VAL A 125 23.88 4.32 10.86
CA VAL A 125 25.23 3.75 10.97
C VAL A 125 26.13 4.26 9.85
N THR A 126 25.68 4.19 8.58
CA THR A 126 26.49 4.65 7.45
C THR A 126 26.68 6.16 7.46
N GLY A 127 25.70 6.92 7.94
CA GLY A 127 25.81 8.37 8.12
C GLY A 127 26.90 8.75 9.12
N ILE A 128 26.93 8.10 10.28
CA ILE A 128 27.97 8.28 11.31
C ILE A 128 29.34 7.90 10.73
N LEU A 129 29.47 6.73 10.10
CA LEU A 129 30.74 6.26 9.53
C LEU A 129 31.27 7.21 8.45
N ALA A 130 30.39 7.75 7.60
CA ALA A 130 30.78 8.70 6.57
C ALA A 130 31.36 10.00 7.17
N LEU A 131 30.72 10.55 8.20
CA LEU A 131 31.14 11.82 8.82
C LEU A 131 32.36 11.68 9.74
N THR A 132 32.60 10.48 10.29
CA THR A 132 33.68 10.24 11.26
C THR A 132 34.92 9.59 10.64
N LEU A 133 34.75 8.60 9.76
CA LEU A 133 35.86 7.78 9.25
C LEU A 133 36.23 8.08 7.80
N LEU A 134 35.23 8.29 6.93
CA LEU A 134 35.47 8.39 5.48
C LEU A 134 35.83 9.79 5.01
N LYS A 135 35.52 10.80 5.82
CA LYS A 135 35.80 12.22 5.54
C LYS A 135 37.29 12.52 5.32
N SER A 136 38.20 11.68 5.83
CA SER A 136 39.65 11.82 5.67
C SER A 136 40.20 11.25 4.36
N SER A 137 39.43 10.41 3.64
CA SER A 137 39.95 9.55 2.57
C SER A 137 39.31 9.74 1.19
N PHE A 138 38.22 10.51 1.10
CA PHE A 138 37.40 10.66 -0.13
C PHE A 138 37.02 12.12 -0.38
N ASP A 139 36.38 12.40 -1.54
CA ASP A 139 35.85 13.73 -1.86
C ASP A 139 34.99 14.27 -0.70
N TYR A 140 35.50 15.34 -0.11
CA TYR A 140 34.96 15.96 1.09
C TYR A 140 33.49 16.34 0.93
N LEU A 141 33.08 16.84 -0.24
CA LEU A 141 31.74 17.37 -0.43
C LEU A 141 30.70 16.24 -0.53
N VAL A 142 30.92 15.27 -1.41
CA VAL A 142 29.97 14.17 -1.65
C VAL A 142 29.82 13.30 -0.39
N VAL A 143 30.92 12.95 0.28
CA VAL A 143 30.88 12.12 1.49
C VAL A 143 30.21 12.84 2.66
N THR A 144 30.47 14.14 2.81
CA THR A 144 29.79 14.95 3.84
C THR A 144 28.29 15.03 3.57
N LEU A 145 27.88 15.29 2.33
CA LEU A 145 26.47 15.33 1.95
C LEU A 145 25.80 13.96 2.15
N PHE A 146 26.46 12.87 1.75
CA PHE A 146 25.95 11.51 1.96
C PHE A 146 25.75 11.22 3.45
N GLY A 147 26.73 11.59 4.29
CA GLY A 147 26.66 11.41 5.73
C GLY A 147 25.47 12.15 6.36
N ILE A 148 25.32 13.44 6.05
CA ILE A 148 24.22 14.28 6.54
C ILE A 148 22.86 13.75 6.06
N LEU A 149 22.73 13.45 4.77
CA LEU A 149 21.47 12.96 4.19
C LEU A 149 21.09 11.58 4.75
N SER A 150 22.06 10.69 4.97
CA SER A 150 21.81 9.38 5.57
C SER A 150 21.33 9.51 7.02
N LEU A 151 21.94 10.39 7.82
CA LEU A 151 21.47 10.67 9.19
C LEU A 151 20.06 11.25 9.19
N ALA A 152 19.81 12.26 8.35
CA ALA A 152 18.50 12.90 8.25
C ALA A 152 17.42 11.90 7.82
N MET A 153 17.72 11.05 6.83
CA MET A 153 16.82 9.99 6.38
C MET A 153 16.58 8.96 7.47
N GLY A 154 17.61 8.47 8.15
CA GLY A 154 17.49 7.48 9.22
C GLY A 154 16.66 8.00 10.40
N LEU A 155 16.93 9.22 10.87
CA LEU A 155 16.13 9.83 11.95
C LEU A 155 14.69 10.10 11.50
N GLY A 156 14.51 10.66 10.31
CA GLY A 156 13.21 11.00 9.77
C GLY A 156 12.31 9.77 9.62
N THR A 157 12.83 8.71 9.00
CA THR A 157 12.09 7.46 8.80
C THR A 157 11.82 6.72 10.10
N LEU A 158 12.78 6.69 11.04
CA LEU A 158 12.55 6.09 12.35
C LEU A 158 11.41 6.77 13.13
N ILE A 159 11.32 8.10 13.08
CA ILE A 159 10.32 8.85 13.85
C ILE A 159 8.96 8.90 13.13
N PHE A 160 8.96 9.11 11.81
CA PHE A 160 7.74 9.47 11.08
C PHE A 160 7.18 8.37 10.18
N SER A 161 7.97 7.37 9.77
CA SER A 161 7.52 6.26 8.92
C SER A 161 7.80 4.88 9.53
N ASP A 162 9.00 4.33 9.33
CA ASP A 162 9.30 2.92 9.51
C ASP A 162 9.30 2.52 10.97
N GLY A 163 9.80 3.38 11.87
CA GLY A 163 9.72 3.09 13.30
C GLY A 163 8.29 3.13 13.82
N ARG A 164 7.41 3.98 13.24
CA ARG A 164 5.97 3.94 13.53
C ARG A 164 5.34 2.66 13.00
N LEU A 165 5.64 2.26 11.76
CA LEU A 165 5.15 1.01 11.18
C LEU A 165 5.62 -0.21 11.97
N ALA A 166 6.89 -0.24 12.41
CA ALA A 166 7.44 -1.29 13.26
C ALA A 166 6.73 -1.36 14.62
N LYS A 167 6.36 -0.22 15.20
CA LYS A 167 5.56 -0.19 16.42
C LYS A 167 4.14 -0.68 16.17
N THR A 168 3.48 -0.17 15.13
CA THR A 168 2.11 -0.51 14.75
C THR A 168 1.97 -1.99 14.44
N ILE A 169 2.89 -2.59 13.68
CA ILE A 169 2.80 -4.01 13.34
C ILE A 169 3.09 -4.94 14.53
N SER A 170 3.69 -4.41 15.61
CA SER A 170 3.88 -5.18 16.84
C SER A 170 2.56 -5.34 17.61
N ASP A 171 1.54 -4.52 17.34
CA ASP A 171 0.18 -4.72 17.84
C ASP A 171 -0.56 -5.74 16.95
N PRO A 172 -1.06 -6.86 17.50
CA PRO A 172 -1.73 -7.90 16.72
C PRO A 172 -2.95 -7.41 15.92
N TYR A 173 -3.68 -6.41 16.40
CA TYR A 173 -4.87 -5.91 15.72
C TYR A 173 -4.54 -4.87 14.66
N GLU A 174 -3.63 -3.94 14.96
CA GLU A 174 -3.19 -2.96 13.97
C GLU A 174 -2.42 -3.62 12.81
N SER A 175 -1.76 -4.76 13.07
CA SER A 175 -1.08 -5.54 12.04
C SER A 175 -2.04 -6.22 11.04
N LEU A 176 -3.34 -6.36 11.35
CA LEU A 176 -4.34 -6.92 10.42
C LEU A 176 -4.41 -6.11 9.12
N TYR A 177 -4.46 -4.78 9.24
CA TYR A 177 -4.46 -3.88 8.08
C TYR A 177 -3.26 -4.15 7.16
N TYR A 178 -2.08 -4.31 7.77
CA TYR A 178 -0.85 -4.57 7.03
C TYR A 178 -0.89 -5.93 6.32
N TYR A 179 -1.26 -7.00 7.02
CA TYR A 179 -1.25 -8.34 6.42
C TYR A 179 -2.33 -8.53 5.37
N TRP A 180 -3.50 -7.89 5.51
CA TRP A 180 -4.47 -7.85 4.41
C TRP A 180 -3.87 -7.19 3.16
N ASN A 181 -3.23 -6.03 3.29
CA ASN A 181 -2.55 -5.37 2.17
C ASN A 181 -1.46 -6.25 1.55
N ILE A 182 -0.61 -6.87 2.37
CA ILE A 182 0.50 -7.67 1.85
C ILE A 182 0.01 -8.96 1.20
N LEU A 183 -0.84 -9.73 1.88
CA LEU A 183 -1.29 -11.00 1.31
C LEU A 183 -2.04 -10.81 0.00
N PHE A 184 -2.75 -9.69 -0.17
CA PHE A 184 -3.40 -9.34 -1.42
C PHE A 184 -2.49 -8.72 -2.49
N THR A 185 -1.20 -8.49 -2.21
CA THR A 185 -0.23 -7.95 -3.18
C THR A 185 0.88 -8.92 -3.56
N ILE A 186 1.13 -9.96 -2.76
CA ILE A 186 2.12 -10.99 -3.07
C ILE A 186 1.62 -11.97 -4.16
N PRO A 187 2.52 -12.56 -4.95
CA PRO A 187 2.14 -13.41 -6.08
C PRO A 187 1.62 -14.79 -5.69
N ASN A 188 2.01 -15.30 -4.52
CA ASN A 188 1.63 -16.63 -4.05
C ASN A 188 0.50 -16.52 -3.04
N VAL A 189 -0.64 -17.15 -3.34
CA VAL A 189 -1.79 -17.19 -2.45
C VAL A 189 -1.46 -18.01 -1.20
N LYS A 190 -1.57 -17.39 -0.03
CA LYS A 190 -1.34 -18.04 1.28
C LYS A 190 -2.68 -18.30 1.95
N GLU A 191 -3.42 -19.29 1.46
CA GLU A 191 -4.80 -19.56 1.86
C GLU A 191 -4.97 -19.75 3.38
N GLU A 192 -4.09 -20.52 4.02
CA GLU A 192 -4.17 -20.73 5.47
C GLU A 192 -3.94 -19.44 6.27
N SER A 193 -3.04 -18.57 5.80
CA SER A 193 -2.86 -17.24 6.39
C SER A 193 -4.07 -16.35 6.20
N LEU A 194 -4.72 -16.39 5.03
CA LEU A 194 -5.94 -15.62 4.77
C LEU A 194 -7.11 -16.10 5.64
N LYS A 195 -7.26 -17.43 5.84
CA LYS A 195 -8.25 -18.01 6.76
C LYS A 195 -7.98 -17.57 8.21
N PHE A 196 -6.72 -17.60 8.64
CA PHE A 196 -6.33 -17.10 9.96
C PHE A 196 -6.62 -15.60 10.11
N LEU A 197 -6.26 -14.78 9.12
CA LEU A 197 -6.55 -13.34 9.14
C LEU A 197 -8.04 -13.07 9.23
N LEU A 198 -8.88 -13.81 8.49
CA LEU A 198 -10.32 -13.66 8.58
C LEU A 198 -10.83 -13.97 9.98
N LEU A 199 -10.43 -15.10 10.57
CA LEU A 199 -10.83 -15.46 11.93
C LEU A 199 -10.42 -14.39 12.94
N LYS A 200 -9.17 -13.90 12.84
CA LYS A 200 -8.65 -12.87 13.75
C LYS A 200 -9.32 -11.52 13.54
N SER A 201 -9.61 -11.14 12.30
CA SER A 201 -10.35 -9.93 11.95
C SER A 201 -11.77 -9.97 12.48
N GLU A 202 -12.46 -11.10 12.34
CA GLU A 202 -13.78 -11.30 12.94
C GLU A 202 -13.70 -11.11 14.45
N THR A 203 -12.84 -11.86 15.15
CA THR A 203 -12.70 -11.74 16.61
C THR A 203 -12.45 -10.30 17.04
N TYR A 204 -11.51 -9.62 16.39
CA TYR A 204 -11.23 -8.21 16.65
C TYR A 204 -12.47 -7.30 16.49
N LEU A 205 -13.18 -7.44 15.37
CA LEU A 205 -14.36 -6.62 15.07
C LEU A 205 -15.52 -6.93 16.03
N PHE A 206 -15.71 -8.19 16.42
CA PHE A 206 -16.68 -8.58 17.44
C PHE A 206 -16.34 -7.96 18.79
N ASP A 207 -15.13 -8.20 19.30
CA ASP A 207 -14.72 -7.74 20.62
C ASP A 207 -14.79 -6.21 20.75
N LYS A 208 -14.41 -5.49 19.68
CA LYS A 208 -14.36 -4.03 19.69
C LYS A 208 -15.70 -3.36 19.42
N TYR A 209 -16.54 -3.92 18.55
CA TYR A 209 -17.71 -3.20 18.01
C TYR A 209 -19.06 -3.82 18.31
N ILE A 210 -19.14 -4.98 18.99
CA ILE A 210 -20.44 -5.57 19.35
C ILE A 210 -21.30 -4.62 20.19
N GLY A 211 -20.68 -3.84 21.09
CA GLY A 211 -21.36 -2.85 21.96
C GLY A 211 -21.35 -1.41 21.46
N ASN A 212 -20.53 -1.06 20.46
CA ASN A 212 -20.42 0.31 19.92
C ASN A 212 -20.17 0.30 18.41
N LYS A 213 -21.15 -0.17 17.64
CA LYS A 213 -21.03 -0.30 16.18
C LYS A 213 -20.72 1.01 15.46
N LYS A 214 -21.18 2.15 15.98
CA LYS A 214 -20.95 3.49 15.38
C LYS A 214 -19.46 3.82 15.26
N GLY A 215 -18.64 3.37 16.20
CA GLY A 215 -17.20 3.65 16.21
C GLY A 215 -16.42 3.03 15.05
N ILE A 216 -17.02 2.14 14.25
CA ILE A 216 -16.32 1.51 13.10
C ILE A 216 -15.94 2.54 12.03
N THR A 217 -16.72 3.61 11.88
CA THR A 217 -16.56 4.59 10.80
C THR A 217 -15.51 5.66 11.11
N GLU A 218 -15.03 5.71 12.35
CA GLU A 218 -14.07 6.70 12.83
C GLU A 218 -12.64 6.40 12.36
N LYS A 219 -12.28 5.11 12.23
CA LYS A 219 -10.93 4.67 11.93
C LYS A 219 -10.85 3.98 10.58
N PHE A 220 -10.01 4.53 9.69
CA PHE A 220 -9.75 3.98 8.36
C PHE A 220 -9.25 2.53 8.41
N THR A 221 -8.36 2.19 9.33
CA THR A 221 -7.80 0.85 9.47
C THR A 221 -8.87 -0.19 9.81
N ASP A 222 -9.84 0.19 10.64
CA ASP A 222 -10.94 -0.70 11.04
C ASP A 222 -11.94 -0.93 9.91
N LEU A 223 -12.28 0.13 9.16
CA LEU A 223 -13.05 0.02 7.91
C LEU A 223 -12.35 -0.89 6.91
N PHE A 224 -11.03 -0.77 6.79
CA PHE A 224 -10.26 -1.60 5.86
C PHE A 224 -10.26 -3.07 6.28
N VAL A 225 -10.10 -3.36 7.58
CA VAL A 225 -10.21 -4.73 8.11
C VAL A 225 -11.61 -5.29 7.86
N LEU A 226 -12.67 -4.49 8.08
CA LEU A 226 -14.05 -4.88 7.79
C LEU A 226 -14.27 -5.19 6.30
N TYR A 227 -13.73 -4.36 5.40
CA TYR A 227 -13.82 -4.57 3.96
C TYR A 227 -13.23 -5.93 3.54
N TYR A 228 -11.99 -6.21 3.94
CA TYR A 228 -11.36 -7.49 3.59
C TYR A 228 -12.00 -8.69 4.27
N ALA A 229 -12.45 -8.53 5.52
CA ALA A 229 -13.20 -9.58 6.20
C ALA A 229 -14.48 -9.92 5.44
N LYS A 230 -15.30 -8.92 5.07
CA LYS A 230 -16.53 -9.13 4.30
C LYS A 230 -16.27 -9.72 2.92
N TYR A 231 -15.36 -9.13 2.14
CA TYR A 231 -14.97 -9.63 0.82
C TYR A 231 -14.54 -11.10 0.88
N PHE A 232 -13.58 -11.42 1.76
CA PHE A 232 -13.02 -12.77 1.80
C PHE A 232 -14.03 -13.79 2.37
N SER A 233 -14.86 -13.38 3.34
CA SER A 233 -15.94 -14.20 3.87
C SER A 233 -16.94 -14.61 2.77
N GLN A 234 -17.34 -13.67 1.91
CA GLN A 234 -18.20 -13.94 0.74
C GLN A 234 -17.54 -14.91 -0.26
N VAL A 235 -16.25 -14.72 -0.54
CA VAL A 235 -15.49 -15.56 -1.46
C VAL A 235 -15.42 -17.02 -1.00
N ILE A 236 -15.22 -17.26 0.30
CA ILE A 236 -15.06 -18.62 0.85
C ILE A 236 -16.37 -19.22 1.38
N GLY A 237 -17.50 -18.50 1.30
CA GLY A 237 -18.80 -18.97 1.77
C GLY A 237 -18.94 -19.05 3.29
N ARG A 238 -18.34 -18.11 4.02
CA ARG A 238 -18.49 -17.94 5.48
C ARG A 238 -19.35 -16.72 5.75
N ASP A 239 -20.21 -16.77 6.77
CA ASP A 239 -21.16 -15.68 7.05
C ASP A 239 -21.03 -15.07 8.46
N ARG A 240 -20.02 -15.48 9.24
CA ARG A 240 -19.91 -15.03 10.64
C ARG A 240 -19.80 -13.52 10.77
N ILE A 241 -19.06 -12.83 9.90
CA ILE A 241 -18.94 -11.37 9.94
C ILE A 241 -20.26 -10.64 9.67
N ASN A 242 -21.21 -11.29 8.98
CA ASN A 242 -22.53 -10.73 8.68
C ASN A 242 -23.48 -10.79 9.88
N ALA A 243 -23.11 -11.47 10.97
CA ALA A 243 -23.87 -11.43 12.23
C ALA A 243 -23.79 -10.04 12.92
N ILE A 244 -22.80 -9.21 12.58
CA ILE A 244 -22.77 -7.81 13.01
C ILE A 244 -23.35 -6.94 11.89
N ASP A 245 -24.54 -6.43 12.12
CA ASP A 245 -25.12 -5.46 11.21
C ASP A 245 -24.46 -4.07 11.38
N PHE A 246 -23.54 -3.75 10.46
CA PHE A 246 -22.90 -2.45 10.34
C PHE A 246 -23.61 -1.51 9.36
N MET A 247 -24.59 -2.01 8.58
CA MET A 247 -25.18 -1.28 7.45
C MET A 247 -25.74 0.09 7.83
N PRO A 248 -26.56 0.23 8.89
CA PRO A 248 -27.13 1.53 9.25
C PRO A 248 -26.07 2.59 9.53
N PHE A 249 -24.97 2.19 10.19
CA PHE A 249 -23.88 3.09 10.58
C PHE A 249 -23.01 3.48 9.38
N LEU A 250 -22.79 2.54 8.46
CA LEU A 250 -22.06 2.79 7.22
C LEU A 250 -22.84 3.74 6.30
N MET A 251 -24.15 3.55 6.17
CA MET A 251 -25.01 4.42 5.37
C MET A 251 -25.08 5.84 5.95
N ASP A 252 -25.29 5.98 7.26
CA ASP A 252 -25.27 7.27 7.98
C ASP A 252 -23.94 8.02 7.79
N ALA A 253 -22.82 7.31 7.93
CA ALA A 253 -21.50 7.91 7.73
C ALA A 253 -21.22 8.29 6.26
N LEU A 254 -21.81 7.59 5.29
CA LEU A 254 -21.63 7.91 3.88
C LEU A 254 -22.40 9.16 3.47
N SER A 255 -23.65 9.28 3.92
CA SER A 255 -24.54 10.42 3.64
C SER A 255 -24.12 11.69 4.38
N SER A 256 -23.46 11.57 5.53
CA SER A 256 -22.95 12.72 6.28
C SER A 256 -21.95 13.57 5.49
N GLU A 257 -22.13 14.89 5.48
CA GLU A 257 -21.25 15.84 4.79
C GLU A 257 -19.84 15.96 5.43
N THR A 258 -19.70 15.60 6.70
CA THR A 258 -18.47 15.83 7.49
C THR A 258 -17.43 14.70 7.39
N GLY A 259 -17.72 13.65 6.62
CA GLY A 259 -16.88 12.45 6.54
C GLY A 259 -15.57 12.63 5.74
N ASN A 260 -14.49 12.00 6.23
CA ASN A 260 -13.22 11.91 5.50
C ASN A 260 -13.41 11.16 4.17
N ARG A 261 -12.93 11.73 3.06
CA ARG A 261 -13.00 11.14 1.72
C ARG A 261 -12.46 9.71 1.65
N HIS A 262 -11.37 9.39 2.34
CA HIS A 262 -10.78 8.05 2.35
C HIS A 262 -11.70 7.04 3.06
N ASN A 263 -12.30 7.43 4.19
CA ASN A 263 -13.27 6.58 4.89
C ASN A 263 -14.50 6.37 4.01
N LYS A 264 -15.04 7.44 3.39
CA LYS A 264 -16.18 7.34 2.47
C LYS A 264 -15.91 6.38 1.31
N MET A 265 -14.71 6.41 0.74
CA MET A 265 -14.32 5.48 -0.33
C MET A 265 -14.33 4.02 0.13
N ILE A 266 -13.76 3.71 1.29
CA ILE A 266 -13.80 2.33 1.82
C ILE A 266 -15.23 1.92 2.21
N ILE A 267 -16.01 2.82 2.78
CA ILE A 267 -17.44 2.58 3.06
C ILE A 267 -18.18 2.25 1.76
N SER A 268 -17.97 3.03 0.69
CA SER A 268 -18.54 2.73 -0.62
C SER A 268 -18.14 1.33 -1.10
N HIS A 269 -16.87 0.93 -0.94
CA HIS A 269 -16.43 -0.43 -1.29
C HIS A 269 -17.14 -1.50 -0.46
N ILE A 270 -17.29 -1.32 0.85
CA ILE A 270 -18.02 -2.26 1.71
C ILE A 270 -19.48 -2.40 1.24
N LEU A 271 -20.18 -1.28 1.06
CA LEU A 271 -21.59 -1.28 0.64
C LEU A 271 -21.76 -1.85 -0.79
N CYS A 272 -20.77 -1.68 -1.66
CA CYS A 272 -20.74 -2.33 -2.97
C CYS A 272 -20.63 -3.86 -2.86
N GLU A 273 -19.78 -4.40 -1.97
CA GLU A 273 -19.74 -5.85 -1.69
C GLU A 273 -21.06 -6.36 -1.10
N GLU A 274 -21.74 -5.56 -0.28
CA GLU A 274 -23.08 -5.89 0.24
C GLU A 274 -24.15 -5.91 -0.85
N ALA A 275 -24.17 -4.92 -1.74
CA ALA A 275 -25.10 -4.88 -2.88
C ALA A 275 -24.91 -6.10 -3.78
N MET A 276 -23.65 -6.46 -4.10
CA MET A 276 -23.37 -7.70 -4.83
C MET A 276 -23.84 -8.93 -4.05
N GLY A 277 -23.60 -8.98 -2.74
CA GLY A 277 -24.09 -10.01 -1.83
C GLY A 277 -25.60 -10.21 -1.92
N TRP A 278 -26.36 -9.12 -1.83
CA TRP A 278 -27.82 -9.14 -1.91
C TRP A 278 -28.34 -9.57 -3.29
N SER A 279 -27.76 -9.04 -4.37
CA SER A 279 -28.13 -9.46 -5.73
C SER A 279 -27.90 -10.97 -5.93
N MET A 280 -26.79 -11.49 -5.42
CA MET A 280 -26.50 -12.92 -5.44
C MET A 280 -27.49 -13.76 -4.60
N ALA A 281 -28.02 -13.20 -3.51
CA ALA A 281 -29.04 -13.83 -2.69
C ALA A 281 -30.47 -13.72 -3.29
N GLY A 282 -30.62 -13.18 -4.50
CA GLY A 282 -31.91 -12.99 -5.16
C GLY A 282 -32.65 -11.71 -4.74
N ARG A 283 -32.01 -10.86 -3.92
CA ARG A 283 -32.54 -9.60 -3.41
C ARG A 283 -32.21 -8.43 -4.36
N GLN A 284 -32.68 -8.54 -5.60
CA GLN A 284 -32.25 -7.65 -6.68
C GLN A 284 -32.64 -6.18 -6.45
N GLU A 285 -33.90 -5.90 -6.10
CA GLU A 285 -34.39 -4.53 -5.89
C GLU A 285 -33.64 -3.81 -4.74
N GLU A 286 -33.36 -4.55 -3.66
CA GLU A 286 -32.63 -4.03 -2.50
C GLU A 286 -31.16 -3.78 -2.85
N ALA A 287 -30.54 -4.67 -3.64
CA ALA A 287 -29.18 -4.50 -4.12
C ALA A 287 -29.04 -3.27 -5.03
N GLU A 288 -29.97 -3.07 -5.95
CA GLU A 288 -29.98 -1.90 -6.84
C GLU A 288 -30.23 -0.60 -6.06
N SER A 289 -31.13 -0.63 -5.09
CA SER A 289 -31.39 0.51 -4.20
C SER A 289 -30.16 0.90 -3.39
N LEU A 290 -29.45 -0.08 -2.83
CA LEU A 290 -28.21 0.16 -2.11
C LEU A 290 -27.11 0.70 -3.02
N TYR A 291 -26.96 0.15 -4.22
CA TYR A 291 -25.97 0.66 -5.17
C TYR A 291 -26.29 2.08 -5.62
N ALA A 292 -27.56 2.42 -5.84
CA ALA A 292 -27.99 3.78 -6.16
C ALA A 292 -27.63 4.76 -5.03
N PHE A 293 -27.88 4.39 -3.77
CA PHE A 293 -27.46 5.17 -2.61
C PHE A 293 -25.95 5.41 -2.58
N VAL A 294 -25.14 4.40 -2.88
CA VAL A 294 -23.67 4.53 -2.96
C VAL A 294 -23.26 5.46 -4.11
N GLN A 295 -23.94 5.42 -5.25
CA GLN A 295 -23.66 6.32 -6.37
C GLN A 295 -24.01 7.78 -6.06
N GLU A 296 -25.05 8.02 -5.26
CA GLU A 296 -25.48 9.36 -4.87
C GLU A 296 -24.55 10.00 -3.82
N HIS A 297 -24.17 9.26 -2.79
CA HIS A 297 -23.47 9.82 -1.62
C HIS A 297 -21.98 9.44 -1.54
N GLY A 298 -21.55 8.43 -2.28
CA GLY A 298 -20.25 7.80 -2.15
C GLY A 298 -19.18 8.26 -3.12
N VAL A 299 -18.02 7.63 -3.00
CA VAL A 299 -16.89 7.79 -3.93
C VAL A 299 -16.45 6.40 -4.37
N THR A 300 -16.85 5.99 -5.56
CA THR A 300 -16.49 4.69 -6.14
C THR A 300 -15.50 4.86 -7.28
N GLU A 301 -14.39 4.13 -7.22
CA GLU A 301 -13.43 4.07 -8.32
C GLU A 301 -14.04 3.38 -9.55
N PRO A 302 -13.62 3.74 -10.78
CA PRO A 302 -14.18 3.16 -12.01
C PRO A 302 -14.16 1.62 -12.04
N ILE A 303 -13.08 1.03 -11.54
CA ILE A 303 -12.90 -0.42 -11.52
C ILE A 303 -13.88 -1.12 -10.57
N THR A 304 -14.19 -0.50 -9.42
CA THR A 304 -15.20 -0.99 -8.46
C THR A 304 -16.59 -0.90 -9.07
N ARG A 305 -16.91 0.19 -9.79
CA ARG A 305 -18.20 0.33 -10.50
C ARG A 305 -18.39 -0.77 -11.53
N LEU A 306 -17.36 -1.02 -12.36
CA LEU A 306 -17.39 -2.09 -13.35
C LEU A 306 -17.65 -3.46 -12.71
N LYS A 307 -16.98 -3.76 -11.58
CA LYS A 307 -17.21 -5.00 -10.82
C LYS A 307 -18.68 -5.12 -10.41
N VAL A 308 -19.21 -4.13 -9.68
CA VAL A 308 -20.57 -4.17 -9.15
C VAL A 308 -21.61 -4.25 -10.27
N GLU A 309 -21.48 -3.42 -11.30
CA GLU A 309 -22.43 -3.41 -12.41
C GLU A 309 -22.41 -4.70 -13.23
N SER A 310 -21.24 -5.36 -13.35
CA SER A 310 -21.16 -6.67 -14.00
C SER A 310 -22.02 -7.71 -13.27
N VAL A 311 -22.07 -7.66 -11.93
CA VAL A 311 -22.85 -8.56 -11.08
C VAL A 311 -24.32 -8.19 -11.10
N LEU A 312 -24.66 -6.94 -10.79
CA LEU A 312 -26.06 -6.49 -10.71
C LEU A 312 -26.79 -6.65 -12.04
N LYS A 313 -26.13 -6.31 -13.16
CA LYS A 313 -26.72 -6.41 -14.51
C LYS A 313 -26.50 -7.77 -15.17
N ARG A 314 -25.76 -8.68 -14.53
CA ARG A 314 -25.30 -9.96 -15.10
C ARG A 314 -24.65 -9.80 -16.49
N SER A 315 -23.88 -8.72 -16.67
CA SER A 315 -23.34 -8.33 -17.97
C SER A 315 -21.96 -8.96 -18.22
N VAL A 316 -21.92 -9.85 -19.22
CA VAL A 316 -20.66 -10.44 -19.70
C VAL A 316 -19.72 -9.39 -20.29
N GLU A 317 -20.25 -8.36 -20.94
CA GLU A 317 -19.44 -7.28 -21.52
C GLU A 317 -18.70 -6.49 -20.44
N LEU A 318 -19.43 -6.03 -19.40
CA LEU A 318 -18.85 -5.32 -18.27
C LEU A 318 -17.85 -6.20 -17.50
N GLY A 319 -18.15 -7.50 -17.37
CA GLY A 319 -17.22 -8.45 -16.77
C GLY A 319 -15.92 -8.59 -17.56
N ARG A 320 -15.96 -8.57 -18.90
CA ARG A 320 -14.75 -8.58 -19.74
C ARG A 320 -13.94 -7.31 -19.59
N GLU A 321 -14.59 -6.15 -19.54
CA GLU A 321 -13.91 -4.87 -19.32
C GLU A 321 -13.24 -4.83 -17.95
N TYR A 322 -13.97 -5.23 -16.90
CA TYR A 322 -13.42 -5.38 -15.55
C TYR A 322 -12.18 -6.27 -15.56
N ALA A 323 -12.28 -7.45 -16.18
CA ALA A 323 -11.18 -8.40 -16.26
C ALA A 323 -9.96 -7.82 -17.00
N ALA A 324 -10.18 -7.09 -18.10
CA ALA A 324 -9.12 -6.45 -18.86
C ALA A 324 -8.41 -5.34 -18.06
N GLN A 325 -9.18 -4.49 -17.36
CA GLN A 325 -8.62 -3.42 -16.53
C GLN A 325 -7.78 -3.97 -15.37
N ARG A 326 -8.24 -5.03 -14.70
CA ARG A 326 -7.47 -5.69 -13.63
C ARG A 326 -6.17 -6.31 -14.13
N ARG A 327 -6.17 -7.02 -15.27
CA ARG A 327 -4.94 -7.58 -15.85
C ARG A 327 -3.91 -6.51 -16.18
N ALA A 328 -4.36 -5.33 -16.61
CA ALA A 328 -3.48 -4.20 -16.88
C ALA A 328 -2.76 -3.66 -15.63
N LEU A 329 -3.19 -4.03 -14.42
CA LEU A 329 -2.56 -3.60 -13.16
C LEU A 329 -1.28 -4.38 -12.79
N VAL A 330 -0.83 -5.35 -13.62
CA VAL A 330 0.47 -6.07 -13.54
C VAL A 330 0.80 -6.63 -12.14
N GLN A 331 -0.22 -7.06 -11.41
CA GLN A 331 -0.06 -7.76 -10.13
C GLN A 331 -0.93 -9.00 -10.15
N ASN A 332 -0.37 -10.13 -10.62
CA ASN A 332 -0.98 -11.44 -10.38
C ASN A 332 -1.04 -11.62 -8.86
N ASN A 333 -2.23 -11.55 -8.28
CA ASN A 333 -2.39 -11.52 -6.83
C ASN A 333 -3.57 -12.39 -6.35
N VAL A 334 -3.81 -12.40 -5.04
CA VAL A 334 -4.88 -13.17 -4.39
C VAL A 334 -6.27 -12.85 -4.98
N PHE A 335 -6.51 -11.62 -5.44
CA PHE A 335 -7.76 -11.28 -6.10
C PHE A 335 -7.93 -12.07 -7.38
N ASP A 336 -6.90 -12.20 -8.23
CA ASP A 336 -7.04 -12.98 -9.46
C ASP A 336 -7.40 -14.44 -9.15
N TYR A 337 -6.78 -15.07 -8.16
CA TYR A 337 -7.10 -16.46 -7.81
C TYR A 337 -8.54 -16.64 -7.31
N TYR A 338 -8.96 -15.84 -6.34
CA TYR A 338 -10.26 -16.02 -5.71
C TYR A 338 -11.41 -15.39 -6.50
N GLU A 339 -11.19 -14.19 -7.02
CA GLU A 339 -12.19 -13.46 -7.79
C GLU A 339 -12.42 -14.10 -9.14
N GLU A 340 -11.38 -14.67 -9.78
CA GLU A 340 -11.60 -15.45 -11.01
C GLU A 340 -12.51 -16.65 -10.75
N LYS A 341 -12.19 -17.44 -9.72
CA LYS A 341 -12.99 -18.60 -9.35
C LYS A 341 -14.42 -18.19 -9.05
N TRP A 342 -14.56 -17.15 -8.22
CA TRP A 342 -15.85 -16.60 -7.83
C TRP A 342 -16.68 -16.10 -9.02
N LEU A 343 -16.08 -15.38 -9.98
CA LEU A 343 -16.73 -14.92 -11.21
C LEU A 343 -17.13 -16.10 -12.12
N LYS A 344 -16.23 -17.07 -12.33
CA LYS A 344 -16.48 -18.25 -13.18
C LYS A 344 -17.63 -19.11 -12.67
N GLU A 345 -17.65 -19.38 -11.38
CA GLU A 345 -18.74 -20.14 -10.73
C GLU A 345 -20.11 -19.47 -10.92
N ARG A 346 -20.13 -18.18 -11.25
CA ARG A 346 -21.34 -17.35 -11.41
C ARG A 346 -21.66 -17.02 -12.88
N GLY A 347 -21.01 -17.69 -13.83
CA GLY A 347 -21.26 -17.50 -15.26
C GLY A 347 -20.74 -16.18 -15.84
N LEU A 348 -19.94 -15.43 -15.07
CA LEU A 348 -19.28 -14.21 -15.51
C LEU A 348 -17.90 -14.56 -16.11
N PRO A 349 -17.40 -13.79 -17.09
CA PRO A 349 -16.10 -14.06 -17.70
C PRO A 349 -14.97 -13.91 -16.68
N GLY A 350 -14.12 -14.94 -16.59
CA GLY A 350 -12.92 -14.95 -15.73
C GLY A 350 -11.65 -14.42 -16.41
N PHE A 351 -10.56 -14.38 -15.64
CA PHE A 351 -9.25 -13.90 -16.06
C PHE A 351 -8.42 -14.99 -16.80
N LYS A 352 -8.82 -15.39 -18.02
CA LYS A 352 -7.96 -16.23 -18.92
C LYS A 352 -6.62 -15.62 -19.31
#